data_AF-A0A9D5G6D9-F1
#
_entry.id   AF-A0A9D5G6D9-F1
#
_cell.length_a   1.000
_cell.length_b   1.000
_cell.length_c   1.000
_cell.angle_alpha   90.00
_cell.angle_beta   90.00
_cell.angle_gamma   90.00
#
_symmetry.space_group_name_H-M   'P 1'
#
loop_
_entity.id
_entity.type
_entity.pdbx_description
1 polymer ?
#
loop_
_entity_poly.entity_id
_entity_poly.type
_entity_poly.pdbx_seq_one_letter_code
_entity_poly.pdbx_strand_id
1 'polypeptide(L)'
;MLISSDPWENRVAIREDGELAEIYFEREEKVIGSIYKGKVVNVLPGMGASFVDIGLGRNAFLYVDDINKTPLNIGDVEITSGRSGWTITEKISKGDDVLVQIVKEPRGLKGARISTNISLPGRYLILMPTGKYSGVSRKIESAEERNRLKS
;
A
#
# COMPACT_ATOMS: atom_id res chain seq x y z
N MET A 1 2.86 27.40 -4.96
CA MET A 1 2.68 26.55 -3.76
C MET A 1 3.31 27.25 -2.58
N LEU A 2 2.59 27.35 -1.47
CA LEU A 2 3.06 27.91 -0.20
C LEU A 2 2.97 26.82 0.87
N ILE A 3 3.99 26.73 1.73
CA ILE A 3 4.07 25.75 2.81
C ILE A 3 4.25 26.51 4.12
N SER A 4 3.40 26.22 5.11
CA SER A 4 3.52 26.71 6.49
C SER A 4 3.58 25.48 7.40
N SER A 5 4.60 25.41 8.25
CA SER A 5 4.78 24.32 9.22
C SER A 5 4.77 24.91 10.62
N ASP A 6 3.73 24.61 11.37
CA ASP A 6 3.59 24.94 12.79
C ASP A 6 3.64 23.65 13.62
N PRO A 7 3.97 23.70 14.93
CA PRO A 7 4.06 22.52 15.78
C PRO A 7 2.79 21.65 15.86
N TRP A 8 1.64 22.20 15.46
CA TRP A 8 0.32 21.57 15.58
C TRP A 8 -0.34 21.31 14.22
N GLU A 9 0.18 21.90 13.14
CA GLU A 9 -0.36 21.71 11.79
C GLU A 9 0.65 22.09 10.69
N ASN A 10 0.71 21.28 9.65
CA ASN A 10 1.27 21.63 8.36
C ASN A 10 0.14 22.10 7.43
N ARG A 11 0.38 23.19 6.70
CA ARG A 11 -0.56 23.76 5.74
C ARG A 11 0.11 23.90 4.39
N VAL A 12 -0.57 23.45 3.35
CA VAL A 12 -0.14 23.63 1.96
C VAL A 12 -1.22 24.38 1.20
N ALA A 13 -0.86 25.53 0.61
CA ALA A 13 -1.75 26.29 -0.25
C ALA A 13 -1.25 26.27 -1.70
N ILE A 14 -2.13 25.90 -2.62
CA ILE A 14 -1.91 25.98 -4.06
C ILE A 14 -2.57 27.26 -4.56
N ARG A 15 -1.81 28.08 -5.29
CA ARG A 15 -2.29 29.32 -5.90
C ARG A 15 -2.22 29.21 -7.41
N GLU A 16 -3.26 29.67 -8.09
CA GLU A 16 -3.32 29.83 -9.55
C GLU A 16 -3.60 31.30 -9.83
N ASP A 17 -2.83 31.92 -10.72
CA ASP A 17 -2.95 33.34 -11.08
C ASP A 17 -2.97 34.34 -9.90
N GLY A 18 -2.30 33.97 -8.80
CA GLY A 18 -2.26 34.78 -7.59
C GLY A 18 -3.48 34.62 -6.68
N GLU A 19 -4.50 33.88 -7.08
CA GLU A 19 -5.63 33.52 -6.23
C GLU A 19 -5.42 32.16 -5.56
N LEU A 20 -6.07 31.94 -4.42
CA LEU A 20 -6.02 30.65 -3.73
C LEU A 20 -6.91 29.64 -4.47
N ALA A 21 -6.33 28.54 -4.94
CA ALA A 21 -7.05 27.47 -5.62
C ALA A 21 -7.44 26.33 -4.65
N GLU A 22 -6.47 25.82 -3.89
CA GLU A 22 -6.68 24.71 -2.95
C GLU A 22 -5.86 24.90 -1.67
N ILE A 23 -6.36 24.38 -0.55
CA ILE A 23 -5.64 24.36 0.73
C ILE A 23 -5.77 22.99 1.41
N TYR A 24 -4.65 22.51 1.94
CA TYR A 24 -4.52 21.23 2.62
C TYR A 24 -4.02 21.47 4.05
N PHE A 25 -4.55 20.70 5.00
CA PHE A 25 -4.15 20.70 6.40
C PHE A 25 -3.74 19.29 6.81
N GLU A 26 -2.61 19.17 7.48
CA GLU A 26 -2.12 17.92 8.06
C GLU A 26 -1.76 18.17 9.52
N ARG A 27 -2.47 17.51 10.44
CA ARG A 27 -2.31 17.68 11.90
C ARG A 27 -1.64 16.50 12.58
N GLU A 28 -1.71 15.33 11.97
CA GLU A 28 -1.11 14.09 12.46
C GLU A 28 -0.44 13.38 11.29
N GLU A 29 0.71 12.75 11.57
CA GLU A 29 1.44 11.97 10.59
C GLU A 29 0.65 10.70 10.26
N LYS A 30 0.10 10.62 9.04
CA LYS A 30 -0.64 9.44 8.60
C LYS A 30 0.32 8.31 8.26
N VAL A 31 0.20 7.20 8.97
CA VAL A 31 0.98 5.98 8.70
C VAL A 31 0.35 5.11 7.62
N ILE A 32 -0.93 5.32 7.29
CA ILE A 32 -1.61 4.56 6.24
C ILE A 32 -0.99 4.88 4.87
N GLY A 33 -0.73 3.83 4.07
CA GLY A 33 -0.08 3.96 2.77
C GLY A 33 1.44 4.09 2.82
N SER A 34 2.04 4.32 3.99
CA SER A 34 3.50 4.31 4.17
C SER A 34 4.08 2.93 3.87
N ILE A 35 5.28 2.90 3.28
CA ILE A 35 5.98 1.70 2.86
C ILE A 35 7.21 1.49 3.74
N TYR A 36 7.39 0.27 4.24
CA TYR A 36 8.47 -0.11 5.13
C TYR A 36 9.18 -1.36 4.63
N LYS A 37 10.48 -1.45 4.93
CA LYS A 37 11.19 -2.73 4.94
C LYS A 37 11.04 -3.34 6.33
N GLY A 38 10.28 -4.41 6.44
CA GLY A 38 10.04 -5.11 7.69
C GLY A 38 10.84 -6.41 7.82
N LYS A 39 10.96 -6.92 9.05
CA LYS A 39 11.54 -8.24 9.34
C LYS A 39 10.50 -9.17 9.93
N VAL A 40 10.38 -10.38 9.39
CA VAL A 40 9.40 -11.36 9.85
C VAL A 40 9.84 -11.93 11.19
N VAL A 41 9.06 -11.66 12.24
CA VAL A 41 9.38 -12.11 13.60
C VAL A 41 8.77 -13.47 13.93
N ASN A 42 7.60 -13.78 13.36
CA ASN A 42 6.92 -15.05 13.59
C ASN A 42 5.98 -15.40 12.44
N VAL A 43 5.80 -16.70 12.19
CA VAL A 43 4.85 -17.24 11.21
C VAL A 43 3.84 -18.12 11.94
N LEU A 44 2.56 -17.93 11.66
CA LEU A 44 1.43 -18.59 12.31
C LEU A 44 0.63 -19.41 11.28
N PRO A 45 0.99 -20.71 11.06
CA PRO A 45 0.34 -21.56 10.07
C PRO A 45 -1.18 -21.68 10.27
N GLY A 46 -1.63 -21.86 11.52
CA GLY A 46 -3.06 -22.01 11.84
C GLY A 46 -3.90 -20.75 11.59
N MET A 47 -3.26 -19.58 11.44
CA MET A 47 -3.93 -18.33 11.09
C MET A 47 -3.72 -17.93 9.63
N GLY A 48 -2.85 -18.64 8.90
CA GLY A 48 -2.42 -18.25 7.56
C GLY A 48 -1.78 -16.86 7.54
N ALA A 49 -0.99 -16.51 8.56
CA ALA A 49 -0.46 -15.16 8.72
C ALA A 49 0.92 -15.12 9.38
N SER A 50 1.57 -13.96 9.31
CA SER A 50 2.85 -13.70 9.97
C SER A 50 2.82 -12.36 10.69
N PHE A 51 3.69 -12.23 11.69
CA PHE A 51 3.99 -10.97 12.35
C PHE A 51 5.29 -10.43 11.80
N VAL A 52 5.29 -9.14 11.47
CA VAL A 52 6.44 -8.44 10.87
C VAL A 52 6.74 -7.21 11.72
N ASP A 53 7.99 -7.07 12.16
CA ASP A 53 8.46 -5.83 12.76
C ASP A 53 8.74 -4.80 11.66
N ILE A 54 8.11 -3.64 11.76
CA ILE A 54 8.24 -2.50 10.85
C ILE A 54 8.74 -1.24 11.57
N GLY A 55 9.17 -1.34 12.83
CA GLY A 55 9.74 -0.22 13.59
C GLY A 55 8.73 0.72 14.26
N LEU A 56 7.43 0.38 14.27
CA LEU A 56 6.37 1.22 14.89
C LEU A 56 5.99 0.77 16.31
N GLY A 57 6.90 0.12 17.03
CA GLY A 57 6.73 -0.33 18.42
C GLY A 57 5.77 -1.52 18.62
N ARG A 58 4.99 -1.91 17.60
CA ARG A 58 4.15 -3.11 17.58
C ARG A 58 4.33 -3.85 16.26
N ASN A 59 4.40 -5.18 16.34
CA ASN A 59 4.48 -6.01 15.14
C ASN A 59 3.21 -5.87 14.31
N ALA A 60 3.39 -5.65 13.02
CA ALA A 60 2.34 -5.59 12.03
C ALA A 60 1.89 -7.00 11.60
N PHE A 61 0.67 -7.10 11.11
CA PHE A 61 0.02 -8.34 10.71
C PHE A 61 -0.01 -8.47 9.18
N LEU A 62 0.60 -9.54 8.66
CA LEU A 62 0.67 -9.86 7.22
C LEU A 62 -0.02 -11.20 6.94
N TYR A 63 -1.12 -11.15 6.18
CA TYR A 63 -1.93 -12.32 5.84
C TYR A 63 -1.41 -13.01 4.57
N VAL A 64 -1.61 -14.34 4.43
CA VAL A 64 -1.08 -15.13 3.29
C VAL A 64 -1.50 -14.60 1.93
N ASP A 65 -2.74 -14.11 1.77
CA ASP A 65 -3.23 -13.55 0.51
C ASP A 65 -2.66 -12.16 0.21
N ASP A 66 -2.08 -11.50 1.22
CA ASP A 66 -1.40 -10.20 1.09
C ASP A 66 0.10 -10.34 0.78
N ILE A 67 0.59 -11.57 0.55
CA ILE A 67 1.99 -11.85 0.21
C ILE A 67 2.11 -12.24 -1.26
N ASN A 68 2.92 -11.48 -1.98
CA ASN A 68 3.40 -11.79 -3.31
C ASN A 68 4.86 -12.28 -3.21
N LYS A 69 5.14 -13.49 -3.72
CA LYS A 69 6.48 -14.09 -3.70
C LYS A 69 7.49 -13.34 -4.57
N THR A 70 7.01 -12.54 -5.51
CA THR A 70 7.88 -11.90 -6.48
C THR A 70 7.81 -10.39 -6.30
N PRO A 71 8.75 -9.82 -5.53
CA PRO A 71 8.59 -8.49 -4.93
C PRO A 71 8.67 -7.32 -5.91
N LEU A 72 9.14 -7.52 -7.15
CA LEU A 72 9.23 -6.47 -8.17
C LEU A 72 9.13 -7.11 -9.57
N ASN A 73 7.97 -7.04 -10.22
CA ASN A 73 7.82 -7.45 -11.62
C ASN A 73 7.02 -6.39 -12.37
N ILE A 74 7.73 -5.34 -12.77
CA ILE A 74 7.20 -4.42 -13.77
C ILE A 74 7.33 -5.15 -15.12
N GLY A 75 6.26 -5.79 -15.59
CA GLY A 75 6.19 -6.35 -16.95
C GLY A 75 5.85 -7.84 -17.04
N ASP A 76 6.51 -8.73 -16.30
CA ASP A 76 6.61 -10.14 -16.75
C ASP A 76 6.33 -11.24 -15.71
N VAL A 77 5.30 -11.11 -14.87
CA VAL A 77 4.85 -12.27 -14.06
C VAL A 77 3.33 -12.40 -14.03
N GLU A 78 2.88 -13.64 -14.29
CA GLU A 78 1.48 -14.07 -14.27
C GLU A 78 0.81 -13.78 -12.92
N ILE A 79 -0.45 -13.35 -12.98
CA ILE A 79 -1.30 -13.20 -11.81
C ILE A 79 -1.58 -14.61 -11.31
N THR A 80 -1.21 -14.95 -10.07
CA THR A 80 -1.96 -15.98 -9.35
C THR A 80 -3.28 -15.35 -8.92
N SER A 81 -4.19 -15.15 -9.88
CA SER A 81 -5.57 -14.72 -9.63
C SER A 81 -6.33 -15.95 -9.15
N GLY A 82 -6.11 -16.26 -7.88
CA GLY A 82 -6.73 -17.34 -7.13
C GLY A 82 -6.20 -17.25 -5.71
N ARG A 83 -6.95 -17.80 -4.73
CA ARG A 83 -6.31 -18.18 -3.47
C ARG A 83 -5.09 -18.99 -3.86
N SER A 84 -3.92 -18.41 -3.66
CA SER A 84 -2.69 -19.10 -3.93
C SER A 84 -2.78 -20.32 -3.01
N GLY A 85 -2.94 -21.54 -3.52
CA GLY A 85 -3.09 -22.76 -2.68
C GLY A 85 -1.94 -22.97 -1.70
N TRP A 86 -0.91 -22.15 -1.84
CA TRP A 86 0.18 -21.88 -0.93
C TRP A 86 -0.25 -21.53 0.49
N THR A 87 0.36 -22.24 1.42
CA THR A 87 0.37 -21.96 2.84
C THR A 87 1.27 -20.76 3.16
N ILE A 88 1.04 -20.14 4.32
CA ILE A 88 1.88 -19.03 4.79
C ILE A 88 3.36 -19.44 4.91
N THR A 89 3.62 -20.67 5.35
CA THR A 89 4.97 -21.23 5.53
C THR A 89 5.71 -21.43 4.22
N GLU A 90 5.01 -21.65 3.12
CA GLU A 90 5.64 -21.73 1.80
C GLU A 90 5.96 -20.35 1.22
N LYS A 91 5.26 -19.30 1.67
CA LYS A 91 5.45 -17.93 1.18
C LYS A 91 6.50 -17.15 1.92
N ILE A 92 6.64 -17.37 3.22
CA ILE A 92 7.51 -16.55 4.06
C ILE A 92 8.02 -17.33 5.28
N SER A 93 9.24 -17.04 5.68
CA SER A 93 9.94 -17.63 6.82
C SER A 93 10.29 -16.59 7.87
N LYS A 94 10.49 -17.05 9.11
CA LYS A 94 11.00 -16.19 10.18
C LYS A 94 12.40 -15.69 9.83
N GLY A 95 12.62 -14.38 9.99
CA GLY A 95 13.89 -13.71 9.70
C GLY A 95 13.93 -13.01 8.35
N ASP A 96 13.02 -13.35 7.43
CA ASP A 96 12.94 -12.77 6.09
C ASP A 96 12.75 -11.25 6.16
N ASP A 97 13.41 -10.55 5.25
CA ASP A 97 13.17 -9.15 4.98
C ASP A 97 12.04 -9.02 3.95
N VAL A 98 11.05 -8.17 4.22
CA VAL A 98 9.87 -8.01 3.35
C VAL A 98 9.50 -6.54 3.18
N LEU A 99 9.29 -6.13 1.93
CA LEU A 99 8.77 -4.80 1.61
C LEU A 99 7.24 -4.81 1.76
N VAL A 100 6.71 -3.91 2.58
CA VAL A 100 5.29 -3.89 2.93
C VAL A 100 4.71 -2.49 2.98
N GLN A 101 3.44 -2.35 2.63
CA GLN A 101 2.65 -1.12 2.75
C GLN A 101 1.58 -1.28 3.82
N ILE A 102 1.37 -0.25 4.65
CA ILE A 102 0.28 -0.22 5.63
C ILE A 102 -1.05 -0.02 4.90
N VAL A 103 -1.93 -1.02 4.98
CA VAL A 103 -3.28 -1.00 4.40
C VAL A 103 -4.37 -0.71 5.43
N LYS A 104 -4.11 -0.96 6.72
CA LYS A 104 -4.95 -0.51 7.84
C LYS A 104 -4.09 -0.08 9.00
N GLU A 105 -4.45 1.04 9.59
CA GLU A 105 -3.77 1.60 10.76
C GLU A 105 -3.85 0.65 11.97
N PRO A 106 -2.86 0.72 12.88
CA PRO A 106 -2.93 0.02 14.15
C PRO A 106 -4.14 0.52 14.95
N ARG A 107 -4.84 -0.40 15.63
CA ARG A 107 -6.01 -0.05 16.45
C ARG A 107 -5.91 -0.70 17.83
N GLY A 108 -5.84 0.15 18.85
CA GLY A 108 -5.69 -0.28 20.25
C GLY A 108 -4.43 -1.11 20.43
N LEU A 109 -4.60 -2.39 20.82
CA LEU A 109 -3.47 -3.29 21.01
C LEU A 109 -3.03 -4.02 19.73
N LYS A 110 -3.82 -3.96 18.66
CA LYS A 110 -3.52 -4.64 17.38
C LYS A 110 -2.58 -3.78 16.54
N GLY A 111 -1.50 -4.38 16.07
CA GLY A 111 -0.61 -3.75 15.10
C GLY A 111 -1.30 -3.47 13.76
N ALA A 112 -0.62 -2.71 12.89
CA ALA A 112 -1.10 -2.38 11.56
C ALA A 112 -1.35 -3.63 10.71
N ARG A 113 -2.33 -3.57 9.79
CA ARG A 113 -2.41 -4.56 8.71
C ARG A 113 -1.54 -4.07 7.56
N ILE A 114 -0.71 -4.96 7.04
CA ILE A 114 0.24 -4.69 5.98
C ILE A 114 0.06 -5.64 4.80
N SER A 115 0.52 -5.23 3.62
CA SER A 115 0.51 -6.03 2.39
C SER A 115 1.81 -5.85 1.63
N THR A 116 2.29 -6.89 0.95
CA THR A 116 3.39 -6.76 -0.01
C THR A 116 2.88 -6.26 -1.38
N ASN A 117 1.56 -6.11 -1.55
CA ASN A 117 0.96 -5.50 -2.72
C ASN A 117 1.07 -3.97 -2.62
N ILE A 118 2.17 -3.42 -3.11
CA ILE A 118 2.45 -1.99 -3.06
C ILE A 118 1.56 -1.27 -4.08
N SER A 119 0.97 -0.16 -3.65
CA SER A 119 0.19 0.75 -4.48
C SER A 119 0.72 2.17 -4.35
N LEU A 120 0.97 2.81 -5.49
CA LEU A 120 1.46 4.17 -5.59
C LEU A 120 0.40 5.00 -6.35
N PRO A 121 -0.56 5.58 -5.63
CA PRO A 121 -1.60 6.39 -6.23
C PRO A 121 -1.01 7.71 -6.74
N GLY A 122 -1.20 7.98 -8.04
CA GLY A 122 -0.96 9.28 -8.66
C GLY A 122 -2.27 10.00 -8.97
N ARG A 123 -2.17 11.17 -9.63
CA ARG A 123 -3.34 11.99 -9.97
C ARG A 123 -4.32 11.31 -10.93
N TYR A 124 -3.79 10.55 -11.91
CA TYR A 124 -4.59 9.95 -12.98
C TYR A 124 -4.48 8.42 -13.05
N LEU A 125 -3.48 7.83 -12.41
CA LEU A 125 -3.23 6.38 -12.43
C LEU A 125 -2.79 5.90 -11.06
N ILE A 126 -2.94 4.60 -10.82
CA ILE A 126 -2.37 3.91 -9.66
C ILE A 126 -1.35 2.92 -10.20
N LEU A 127 -0.08 3.09 -9.82
CA LEU A 127 0.96 2.13 -10.15
C LEU A 127 1.00 1.04 -9.08
N MET A 128 0.90 -0.22 -9.49
CA MET A 128 1.03 -1.39 -8.61
C MET A 128 2.26 -2.20 -9.03
N PRO A 129 3.48 -1.85 -8.59
CA PRO A 129 4.72 -2.44 -9.11
C PRO A 129 4.92 -3.91 -8.70
N THR A 130 4.18 -4.37 -7.71
CA THR A 130 4.27 -5.73 -7.15
C THR A 130 3.09 -6.60 -7.55
N GLY A 131 2.29 -6.21 -8.55
CA GLY A 131 1.16 -7.00 -9.02
C GLY A 131 0.79 -6.65 -10.46
N LYS A 132 0.23 -7.60 -11.21
CA LYS A 132 -0.26 -7.35 -12.57
C LYS A 132 -1.72 -6.88 -12.50
N TYR A 133 -1.89 -5.58 -12.26
CA TYR A 133 -3.20 -4.91 -12.29
C TYR A 133 -3.24 -3.91 -13.44
N SER A 134 -4.08 -4.19 -14.44
CA SER A 134 -4.48 -3.21 -15.45
C SER A 134 -6.00 -3.09 -15.41
N GLY A 135 -6.49 -1.88 -15.24
CA GLY A 135 -7.90 -1.63 -15.07
C GLY A 135 -8.22 -0.14 -15.19
N VAL A 136 -9.37 0.13 -15.79
CA VAL A 136 -9.94 1.48 -15.85
C VAL A 136 -10.95 1.62 -14.73
N SER A 137 -11.01 2.79 -14.08
CA SER A 137 -11.93 3.07 -12.99
C SER A 137 -13.37 2.72 -13.36
N ARG A 138 -14.09 2.05 -12.44
CA ARG A 138 -15.51 1.72 -12.62
C ARG A 138 -16.39 2.97 -12.77
N LYS A 139 -15.93 4.13 -12.27
CA LYS A 139 -16.63 5.42 -12.38
C LYS A 139 -16.60 6.03 -13.78
N ILE A 140 -15.72 5.56 -14.67
CA ILE A 140 -15.75 5.95 -16.08
C ILE A 140 -16.79 5.07 -16.75
N GLU A 141 -17.94 5.65 -17.12
CA GLU A 141 -19.07 4.89 -17.66
C GLU A 141 -19.02 4.73 -19.19
N SER A 142 -18.46 5.73 -19.89
CA SER A 142 -18.32 5.69 -21.34
C SER A 142 -17.43 4.52 -21.79
N ALA A 143 -18.00 3.64 -22.61
CA ALA A 143 -17.29 2.51 -23.19
C ALA A 143 -16.18 2.96 -24.14
N GLU A 144 -16.40 4.06 -24.88
CA GLU A 144 -15.41 4.65 -25.78
C GLU A 144 -14.19 5.13 -25.01
N GLU A 145 -14.40 5.91 -23.94
CA GLU A 145 -13.31 6.41 -23.10
C GLU A 145 -12.56 5.27 -22.39
N ARG A 146 -13.28 4.23 -21.95
CA ARG A 146 -12.66 3.03 -21.40
C ARG A 146 -11.77 2.32 -22.40
N ASN A 147 -12.20 2.20 -23.66
CA ASN A 147 -11.41 1.55 -24.69
C ASN A 147 -10.16 2.37 -25.01
N ARG A 148 -10.30 3.69 -25.11
CA ARG A 148 -9.16 4.61 -25.30
C ARG A 148 -8.12 4.49 -24.17
N LEU A 149 -8.55 4.38 -22.91
CA LEU A 149 -7.65 4.27 -21.75
C LEU A 149 -7.03 2.87 -21.56
N LYS A 150 -7.57 1.84 -22.24
CA LYS A 150 -6.99 0.49 -22.25
C LYS A 150 -5.99 0.27 -23.38
N SER A 151 -6.03 1.13 -24.41
CA SER A 151 -5.19 1.06 -25.62
C SER A 151 -3.79 1.57 -25.30
#